data_AF-A0A2H9U1H2-F1
#
_entry.id   AF-A0A2H9U1H2-F1
#
_cell.length_a   1.000
_cell.length_b   1.000
_cell.length_c   1.000
_cell.angle_alpha   90.00
_cell.angle_beta   90.00
_cell.angle_gamma   90.00
#
_symmetry.space_group_name_H-M   'P 1'
#
loop_
_entity.id
_entity.type
_entity.pdbx_description
1 polymer ?
#
loop_
_entity_poly.entity_id
_entity_poly.type
_entity_poly.pdbx_seq_one_letter_code
_entity_poly.pdbx_strand_id
1 'polypeptide(L)'
;REAGVELTVKVASSFVKIDPSGVTLSGPTIKINSGGSPGSGSGWGGHMPNLPGAVEVVAPPKPALFKAMPPLEKSVCIPCMLRAMAQGDAVVKGE
;
A
#
# COMPACT_ATOMS: atom_id res chain seq x y z
N ARG A 1 1.47 -6.72 -27.83
CA ARG A 1 1.27 -5.54 -28.71
C ARG A 1 2.01 -4.40 -28.02
N GLU A 2 3.24 -4.13 -28.47
CA GLU A 2 4.07 -3.03 -27.96
C GLU A 2 3.39 -1.72 -28.36
N ALA A 3 2.83 -0.97 -27.40
CA ALA A 3 2.41 0.39 -27.67
C ALA A 3 3.68 1.22 -27.91
N GLY A 4 3.72 2.01 -28.98
CA GLY A 4 4.86 2.85 -29.34
C GLY A 4 5.40 3.56 -28.11
N VAL A 5 6.62 3.19 -27.71
CA VAL A 5 7.22 3.44 -26.39
C VAL A 5 7.73 4.88 -26.33
N GLU A 6 6.83 5.86 -26.50
CA GLU A 6 7.13 7.27 -26.28
C GLU A 6 6.33 7.81 -25.09
N LEU A 7 7.01 8.36 -24.09
CA LEU A 7 6.41 9.09 -22.97
C LEU A 7 6.82 10.57 -23.05
N THR A 8 5.83 11.45 -23.18
CA THR A 8 6.05 12.91 -23.14
C THR A 8 5.38 13.53 -21.93
N VAL A 9 6.15 14.27 -21.14
CA VAL A 9 5.67 15.10 -20.02
C VAL A 9 5.90 16.56 -20.37
N LYS A 10 4.84 17.35 -20.44
CA LYS A 10 4.90 18.78 -20.78
C LYS A 10 4.36 19.64 -19.64
N VAL A 11 5.10 20.69 -19.30
CA VAL A 11 4.69 21.72 -18.33
C VAL A 11 5.06 23.09 -18.91
N ALA A 12 4.07 23.94 -19.18
CA ALA A 12 4.26 25.23 -19.83
C ALA A 12 5.10 25.14 -21.12
N SER A 13 6.24 25.82 -21.17
CA SER A 13 7.22 25.80 -22.28
C SER A 13 8.28 24.70 -22.15
N SER A 14 8.23 23.89 -21.10
CA SER A 14 9.19 22.81 -20.85
C SER A 14 8.59 21.45 -21.18
N PHE A 15 9.40 20.54 -21.70
CA PHE A 15 8.99 19.16 -21.94
C PHE A 15 10.13 18.16 -21.76
N VAL A 16 9.74 16.93 -21.43
CA VAL A 16 10.59 15.74 -21.38
C VAL A 16 9.96 14.69 -22.28
N LYS A 17 10.74 14.13 -23.20
CA LYS A 17 10.32 13.07 -24.12
C LYS A 17 11.24 11.86 -23.90
N ILE A 18 10.66 10.69 -23.76
CA ILE A 18 11.37 9.42 -23.59
C ILE A 18 10.92 8.54 -24.75
N ASP A 19 11.84 8.14 -25.61
CA ASP A 19 11.58 7.25 -26.74
C ASP A 19 12.67 6.16 -26.79
N PRO A 20 12.57 5.15 -27.68
CA PRO A 20 13.62 4.13 -27.79
C PRO A 20 15.00 4.67 -28.19
N SER A 21 15.09 5.91 -28.69
CA SER A 21 16.35 6.59 -29.03
C SER A 21 16.96 7.32 -27.83
N GLY A 22 16.21 7.52 -26.75
CA GLY A 22 16.70 8.06 -25.48
C GLY A 22 15.77 9.07 -24.82
N VAL A 23 16.36 10.02 -24.10
CA VAL A 23 15.64 11.06 -23.34
C VAL A 23 15.98 12.44 -23.90
N THR A 24 14.95 13.19 -24.30
CA THR A 24 15.07 14.58 -24.75
C THR A 24 14.44 15.51 -23.71
N LEU A 25 15.17 16.57 -23.31
CA LEU A 25 14.68 17.60 -22.37
C LEU A 25 14.79 18.99 -23.01
N SER A 26 13.77 19.82 -22.85
CA SER A 26 13.78 21.22 -23.30
C SER A 26 13.11 22.10 -22.25
N GLY A 27 13.76 23.20 -21.89
CA GLY A 27 13.26 24.18 -20.92
C GLY A 27 14.28 25.29 -20.66
N PRO A 28 13.87 26.42 -20.05
CA PRO A 28 14.74 27.59 -19.83
C PRO A 28 15.92 27.29 -18.90
N THR A 29 15.75 26.39 -17.93
CA THR A 29 16.82 25.91 -17.05
C THR A 29 16.64 24.41 -16.86
N ILE A 30 17.68 23.62 -17.19
CA ILE A 30 17.71 22.16 -16.97
C ILE A 30 18.78 21.88 -15.92
N LYS A 31 18.36 21.49 -14.72
CA LYS A 31 19.26 21.11 -13.63
C LYS A 31 19.48 19.60 -13.65
N ILE A 32 20.64 19.18 -14.15
CA ILE A 32 21.07 17.78 -14.14
C ILE A 32 21.97 17.59 -12.92
N ASN A 33 21.60 16.67 -12.03
CA ASN A 33 22.37 16.34 -10.82
C ASN A 33 22.66 17.54 -9.89
N SER A 34 21.80 18.58 -9.88
CA SER A 34 22.00 19.78 -9.03
C SER A 34 21.40 19.65 -7.62
N GLY A 35 21.10 18.44 -7.15
CA GLY A 35 20.55 18.22 -5.82
C GLY A 35 20.50 16.74 -5.46
N GLY A 36 21.02 16.41 -4.27
CA GLY A 36 21.02 15.06 -3.72
C GLY A 36 22.39 14.38 -3.83
N SER A 37 23.07 14.24 -2.70
CA SER A 37 24.13 13.23 -2.55
C SER A 37 23.47 11.86 -2.37
N PRO A 38 24.10 10.76 -2.81
CA PRO A 38 23.67 9.44 -2.37
C PRO A 38 23.58 9.44 -0.84
N GLY A 39 22.46 9.00 -0.28
CA GLY A 39 22.37 8.80 1.17
C GLY A 39 23.40 7.75 1.58
N SER A 40 24.15 8.00 2.65
CA SER A 40 25.04 6.99 3.23
C SER A 40 24.21 6.04 4.09
N GLY A 41 24.04 4.79 3.64
CA GLY A 41 23.53 3.72 4.50
C GLY A 41 24.59 3.25 5.48
N SER A 42 24.19 2.78 6.67
CA SER A 42 25.10 2.26 7.72
C SER A 42 25.77 0.93 7.37
N GLY A 43 25.57 0.41 6.15
CA GLY A 43 25.89 -0.98 5.81
C GLY A 43 24.96 -1.98 6.50
N TRP A 44 25.01 -3.24 6.06
CA TRP A 44 24.34 -4.36 6.72
C TRP A 44 25.23 -4.90 7.85
N GLY A 45 24.69 -5.00 9.07
CA GLY A 45 25.44 -5.31 10.29
C GLY A 45 25.83 -6.77 10.52
N GLY A 46 25.75 -7.65 9.50
CA GLY A 46 26.29 -9.00 9.63
C GLY A 46 25.43 -10.02 10.40
N HIS A 47 24.17 -9.71 10.75
CA HIS A 47 23.37 -10.61 11.59
C HIS A 47 23.07 -11.94 10.90
N MET A 48 23.50 -13.05 11.51
CA MET A 48 23.13 -14.38 11.08
C MET A 48 21.62 -14.61 11.24
N PRO A 49 20.98 -15.41 10.36
CA PRO A 49 19.60 -15.83 10.56
C PRO A 49 19.43 -16.55 11.90
N ASN A 50 18.32 -16.29 12.59
CA ASN A 50 17.95 -17.09 13.75
C ASN A 50 17.63 -18.53 13.30
N LEU A 51 18.02 -19.50 14.12
CA LEU A 51 17.66 -20.89 13.91
C LEU A 51 16.13 -21.06 13.99
N PRO A 52 15.52 -21.93 13.15
CA PRO A 52 14.13 -22.33 13.32
C PRO A 52 13.88 -22.83 14.76
N GLY A 53 12.82 -22.33 15.40
CA GLY A 53 12.45 -22.74 16.77
C GLY A 53 12.99 -21.84 17.88
N ALA A 54 13.80 -20.82 17.59
CA ALA A 54 14.22 -19.80 18.58
C ALA A 54 13.15 -18.72 18.84
N VAL A 55 11.87 -19.05 18.60
CA VAL A 55 10.74 -18.17 18.95
C VAL A 55 10.31 -18.50 20.37
N GLU A 56 10.32 -17.50 21.23
CA GLU A 56 9.72 -17.60 22.55
C GLU A 56 8.25 -17.99 22.38
N VAL A 57 7.84 -19.10 22.98
CA VAL A 57 6.44 -19.53 22.96
C VAL A 57 5.67 -18.58 23.88
N VAL A 58 5.16 -17.50 23.29
CA VAL A 58 4.24 -16.60 23.99
C VAL A 58 2.98 -17.41 24.28
N ALA A 59 2.63 -17.54 25.56
CA ALA A 59 1.41 -18.19 25.96
C ALA A 59 0.23 -17.52 25.23
N PRO A 60 -0.73 -18.29 24.67
CA PRO A 60 -1.87 -17.71 23.99
C PRO A 60 -2.55 -16.71 24.92
N PRO A 61 -2.96 -15.54 24.40
CA PRO A 61 -3.67 -14.56 25.22
C PRO A 61 -4.88 -15.23 25.83
N LYS A 62 -5.12 -14.99 27.12
CA LYS A 62 -6.31 -15.50 27.81
C LYS A 62 -7.53 -15.10 26.98
N PRO A 63 -8.43 -16.04 26.61
CA PRO A 63 -9.61 -15.71 25.85
C PRO A 63 -10.33 -14.57 26.55
N ALA A 64 -10.67 -13.53 25.79
CA ALA A 64 -11.49 -12.46 26.32
C ALA A 64 -12.78 -13.11 26.85
N LEU A 65 -13.06 -12.93 28.13
CA LEU A 65 -14.34 -13.30 28.69
C LEU A 65 -15.35 -12.34 28.06
N PHE A 66 -15.95 -12.75 26.93
CA PHE A 66 -16.99 -11.98 26.28
C PHE A 66 -18.10 -11.81 27.31
N LYS A 67 -18.21 -10.61 27.89
CA LYS A 67 -19.43 -10.22 28.61
C LYS A 67 -20.57 -10.42 27.62
N ALA A 68 -21.61 -11.10 28.09
CA ALA A 68 -22.75 -11.55 27.30
C ALA A 68 -23.11 -10.53 26.21
N MET A 69 -23.23 -11.00 24.97
CA MET A 69 -23.71 -10.17 23.86
C MET A 69 -24.98 -9.44 24.32
N PRO A 70 -25.08 -8.12 24.12
CA PRO A 70 -26.28 -7.40 24.48
C PRO A 70 -27.48 -8.06 23.78
N PRO A 71 -28.64 -8.19 24.45
CA PRO A 71 -29.82 -8.71 23.80
C PRO A 71 -30.11 -7.87 22.55
N LEU A 72 -30.34 -8.54 21.41
CA LEU A 72 -30.71 -7.88 20.16
C LEU A 72 -32.01 -7.10 20.39
N GLU A 73 -31.93 -5.79 20.62
CA GLU A 73 -33.13 -4.98 20.96
C GLU A 73 -34.11 -4.83 19.80
N LYS A 74 -33.71 -5.24 18.58
CA LYS A 74 -34.56 -5.19 17.39
C LYS A 74 -34.42 -6.51 16.63
N SER A 75 -35.55 -7.14 16.31
CA SER A 75 -35.56 -8.30 15.41
C SER A 75 -34.94 -7.89 14.08
N VAL A 76 -33.84 -8.53 13.72
CA VAL A 76 -33.26 -8.36 12.39
C VAL A 76 -34.27 -8.88 11.38
N CYS A 77 -34.71 -8.01 10.47
CA CYS A 77 -35.51 -8.42 9.32
C CYS A 77 -34.67 -9.39 8.47
N ILE A 78 -34.93 -10.69 8.59
CA ILE A 78 -34.20 -11.75 7.86
C ILE A 78 -34.17 -11.48 6.34
N PRO A 79 -35.30 -11.10 5.69
CA PRO A 79 -35.27 -10.75 4.26
C PRO A 79 -34.41 -9.53 3.94
N CYS A 80 -34.36 -8.55 4.83
CA CYS A 80 -33.58 -7.32 4.65
C CYS A 80 -32.08 -7.62 4.79
N MET A 81 -31.71 -8.46 5.74
CA MET A 81 -30.33 -8.92 5.94
C MET A 81 -29.83 -9.75 4.75
N LEU A 82 -30.65 -10.66 4.22
CA LEU A 82 -30.31 -11.45 3.02
C LEU A 82 -30.09 -10.56 1.79
N ARG A 83 -30.92 -9.52 1.59
CA ARG A 83 -30.72 -8.54 0.51
C ARG A 83 -29.45 -7.72 0.69
N ALA A 84 -29.18 -7.24 1.90
CA ALA A 84 -27.97 -6.49 2.21
C ALA A 84 -26.71 -7.33 1.95
N MET A 85 -26.72 -8.63 2.31
CA MET A 85 -25.62 -9.55 2.01
C MET A 85 -25.46 -9.78 0.50
N ALA A 86 -26.56 -9.93 -0.24
CA ALA A 86 -26.53 -10.08 -1.69
C ALA A 86 -26.04 -8.82 -2.42
N GLN A 87 -26.27 -7.64 -1.84
CA GLN A 87 -25.84 -6.34 -2.37
C GLN A 87 -24.44 -5.93 -1.88
N GLY A 88 -23.84 -6.69 -0.97
CA GLY A 88 -22.50 -6.40 -0.44
C GLY A 88 -22.45 -5.25 0.58
N ASP A 89 -23.60 -4.77 1.05
CA ASP A 89 -23.71 -3.61 1.94
C ASP A 89 -23.51 -3.94 3.43
N ALA A 90 -23.13 -5.18 3.76
CA ALA A 90 -22.81 -5.59 5.14
C ALA A 90 -21.40 -5.09 5.54
N VAL A 91 -21.22 -3.77 5.58
CA VAL A 91 -20.00 -3.15 6.08
C VAL A 91 -20.20 -2.84 7.56
N VAL A 92 -19.62 -3.68 8.41
CA VAL A 92 -19.19 -3.20 9.74
C VAL A 92 -18.22 -2.07 9.45
N LYS A 93 -18.69 -0.83 9.61
CA LYS A 93 -17.81 0.33 9.60
C LYS A 93 -16.94 0.19 10.84
N GLY A 94 -15.76 -0.42 10.65
CA GLY A 94 -14.76 -0.54 11.70
C GLY A 94 -14.37 0.85 12.17
N GLU A 95 -14.47 1.07 13.49
CA GLU A 95 -13.50 1.90 14.21
C GLU A 95 -12.23 1.09 14.44
#